data_AF-A0A7S1NWG7-F1
#
_entry.id   AF-A0A7S1NWG7-F1
#
_cell.length_a   1.000
_cell.length_b   1.000
_cell.length_c   1.000
_cell.angle_alpha   90.00
_cell.angle_beta   90.00
_cell.angle_gamma   90.00
#
_symmetry.space_group_name_H-M   'P 1'
#
loop_
_entity.id
_entity.type
_entity.pdbx_description
1 polymer ?
#
loop_
_entity_poly.entity_id
_entity_poly.type
_entity_poly.pdbx_seq_one_letter_code
_entity_poly.pdbx_strand_id
1 'polypeptide(L)'
;LKMGSALPLAPPFDPQTREYAVAVPLGDDAVSVFYQPSDVGQYIEVDSYPQQPTTRRRLQLYRASPPVSRGEEQHKFVEGQFPIDLGMTRRILIRIQSAGPAKSTSTYTVTLSRPQCPDKRPLFDPEKRRCFDSCNEGYFSDPDTNRCEQCNVFCRRCTSILDCLACYRDDDDYTYALSPKGDGSCRRAVRHVADEYQWVIVPLAILLVVLVMVGLFGFLFFFMRWRKRQIWEQYYEDDDEEELLDYYPDHRDAVALASGQG
;
A
#
# COMPACT_ATOMS: atom_id res chain seq x y z
N LEU A 1 18.45 33.85 -12.07
CA LEU A 1 18.63 32.81 -11.03
C LEU A 1 17.34 32.70 -10.23
N LYS A 2 16.79 31.51 -10.04
CA LYS A 2 15.66 31.27 -9.14
C LYS A 2 15.98 30.12 -8.20
N MET A 3 15.59 30.23 -6.93
CA MET A 3 15.76 29.18 -5.92
C MET A 3 14.40 28.56 -5.58
N GLY A 4 14.29 27.25 -5.79
CA GLY A 4 13.11 26.44 -5.48
C GLY A 4 11.82 27.00 -6.07
N SER A 5 10.73 26.81 -5.33
CA SER A 5 9.40 27.39 -5.55
C SER A 5 9.33 28.89 -5.18
N ALA A 6 10.32 29.67 -5.63
CA ALA A 6 10.45 31.12 -5.43
C ALA A 6 10.82 31.57 -4.00
N LEU A 7 11.77 30.89 -3.37
CA LEU A 7 12.36 31.37 -2.11
C LEU A 7 13.09 32.71 -2.35
N PRO A 8 12.80 33.76 -1.56
CA PRO A 8 13.42 35.06 -1.75
C PRO A 8 14.91 35.01 -1.37
N LEU A 9 15.73 35.63 -2.21
CA LEU A 9 17.12 35.91 -1.88
C LEU A 9 17.18 37.10 -0.93
N ALA A 10 18.00 37.01 0.09
CA ALA A 10 18.34 38.12 0.98
C ALA A 10 19.83 38.46 0.81
N PRO A 11 20.20 39.65 0.32
CA PRO A 11 19.32 40.69 -0.24
C PRO A 11 18.68 40.25 -1.58
N PRO A 12 17.70 41.02 -2.11
CA PRO A 12 17.20 40.80 -3.47
C PRO A 12 18.34 40.75 -4.49
N PHE A 13 18.14 39.99 -5.56
CA PHE A 13 19.20 39.74 -6.53
C PHE A 13 19.77 41.03 -7.14
N ASP A 14 21.08 41.20 -7.03
CA ASP A 14 21.88 42.27 -7.65
C ASP A 14 23.15 41.65 -8.26
N PRO A 15 23.42 41.83 -9.57
CA PRO A 15 24.61 41.26 -10.21
C PRO A 15 25.94 41.66 -9.57
N GLN A 16 26.00 42.77 -8.82
CA GLN A 16 27.20 43.18 -8.08
C GLN A 16 27.34 42.47 -6.72
N THR A 17 26.23 42.00 -6.16
CA THR A 17 26.21 41.27 -4.90
C THR A 17 26.64 39.81 -5.14
N ARG A 18 27.67 39.37 -4.41
CA ARG A 18 28.24 38.02 -4.52
C ARG A 18 27.74 37.06 -3.44
N GLU A 19 27.11 37.57 -2.39
CA GLU A 19 26.67 36.79 -1.23
C GLU A 19 25.18 36.93 -1.02
N TYR A 20 24.50 35.80 -0.88
CA TYR A 20 23.08 35.72 -0.65
C TYR A 20 22.77 34.74 0.48
N ALA A 21 21.68 34.99 1.19
CA ALA A 21 21.09 34.08 2.14
C ALA A 21 19.68 33.68 1.69
N VAL A 22 19.31 32.43 1.97
CA VAL A 22 17.97 31.89 1.73
C VAL A 22 17.52 31.17 3.00
N ALA A 23 16.38 31.60 3.54
CA ALA A 23 15.69 30.90 4.62
C ALA A 23 14.86 29.76 3.99
N VAL A 24 15.23 28.53 4.31
CA VAL A 24 14.52 27.33 3.84
C VAL A 24 13.38 27.04 4.81
N PRO A 25 12.14 26.91 4.32
CA PRO A 25 11.00 26.53 5.16
C PRO A 25 11.25 25.20 5.87
N LEU A 26 10.69 25.05 7.08
CA LEU A 26 10.78 23.78 7.83
C LEU A 26 10.30 22.59 7.00
N GLY A 27 9.28 22.78 6.16
CA GLY A 27 8.69 21.70 5.37
C GLY A 27 9.51 21.22 4.17
N ASP A 28 10.58 21.93 3.80
CA ASP A 28 11.38 21.62 2.61
C ASP A 28 12.68 20.91 3.02
N ASP A 29 12.86 19.68 2.56
CA ASP A 29 14.06 18.86 2.85
C ASP A 29 15.19 19.07 1.82
N ALA A 30 14.90 19.77 0.72
CA ALA A 30 15.88 20.09 -0.31
C ALA A 30 15.55 21.43 -0.99
N VAL A 31 16.59 22.09 -1.47
CA VAL A 31 16.47 23.31 -2.29
C VAL A 31 16.90 22.99 -3.70
N SER A 32 16.01 23.22 -4.67
CA SER A 32 16.35 23.18 -6.09
C SER A 32 16.92 24.52 -6.53
N VAL A 33 18.03 24.53 -7.26
CA VAL A 33 18.57 25.73 -7.91
C VAL A 33 18.21 25.68 -9.38
N PHE A 34 17.47 26.67 -9.85
CA PHE A 34 17.11 26.83 -11.25
C PHE A 34 17.91 27.98 -11.85
N TYR A 35 18.65 27.67 -12.91
CA TYR A 35 19.39 28.67 -13.67
C TYR A 35 19.16 28.51 -15.16
N GLN A 36 19.20 29.65 -15.84
CA GLN A 36 19.08 29.77 -17.29
C GLN A 36 20.26 30.63 -17.76
N PRO A 37 21.13 30.11 -18.65
CA PRO A 37 22.17 30.91 -19.28
C PRO A 37 21.56 32.07 -20.07
N SER A 38 22.22 33.22 -20.05
CA SER A 38 21.80 34.41 -20.79
C SER A 38 22.37 34.49 -22.20
N ASP A 39 23.40 33.71 -22.52
CA ASP A 39 24.13 33.79 -23.78
C ASP A 39 24.64 32.42 -24.25
N VAL A 40 24.77 32.24 -25.57
CA VAL A 40 25.24 30.99 -26.18
C VAL A 40 26.74 30.85 -25.94
N GLY A 41 27.13 29.81 -25.20
CA GLY A 41 28.53 29.58 -24.79
C GLY A 41 28.86 30.03 -23.35
N GLN A 42 27.87 30.55 -22.61
CA GLN A 42 28.01 30.76 -21.17
C GLN A 42 27.99 29.41 -20.44
N TYR A 43 28.95 29.20 -19.54
CA TYR A 43 29.02 27.98 -18.73
C TYR A 43 28.70 28.31 -17.27
N ILE A 44 27.84 27.49 -16.65
CA ILE A 44 27.42 27.64 -15.25
C ILE A 44 27.70 26.32 -14.53
N GLU A 45 28.52 26.41 -13.49
CA GLU A 45 28.83 25.31 -12.58
C GLU A 45 28.23 25.62 -11.21
N VAL A 46 27.55 24.63 -10.62
CA VAL A 46 26.96 24.76 -9.29
C VAL A 46 27.52 23.67 -8.40
N ASP A 47 28.26 24.11 -7.39
CA ASP A 47 28.86 23.26 -6.36
C ASP A 47 28.17 23.49 -5.01
N SER A 48 28.31 22.54 -4.09
CA SER A 48 27.87 22.74 -2.70
C SER A 48 28.90 22.25 -1.70
N TYR A 49 29.02 23.00 -0.61
CA TYR A 49 29.80 22.60 0.54
C TYR A 49 29.04 21.62 1.44
N PRO A 50 29.76 20.86 2.29
CA PRO A 50 29.14 20.08 3.37
C PRO A 50 28.25 20.96 4.26
N GLN A 51 27.19 20.36 4.77
CA GLN A 51 26.31 21.04 5.72
C GLN A 51 27.05 21.37 7.01
N GLN A 52 26.72 22.49 7.62
CA GLN A 52 27.24 22.93 8.91
C GLN A 52 26.07 23.24 9.83
N PRO A 53 26.08 22.75 11.08
CA PRO A 53 25.00 23.05 12.00
C PRO A 53 24.94 24.55 12.28
N THR A 54 23.72 25.09 12.36
CA THR A 54 23.49 26.50 12.74
C THR A 54 24.13 26.83 14.09
N THR A 55 24.33 25.81 14.95
CA THR A 55 25.04 25.84 16.22
C THR A 55 26.30 24.96 16.15
N ARG A 56 27.48 25.53 16.43
CA ARG A 56 28.80 24.90 16.20
C ARG A 56 28.93 23.46 16.76
N ARG A 57 28.82 22.42 15.91
CA ARG A 57 29.52 21.12 16.08
C ARG A 57 29.59 20.23 14.81
N ARG A 58 30.77 20.26 14.17
CA ARG A 58 31.52 19.22 13.42
C ARG A 58 30.83 18.28 12.40
N LEU A 59 31.02 18.63 11.11
CA LEU A 59 31.39 17.85 9.89
C LEU A 59 30.94 16.38 9.67
N GLN A 60 30.17 16.17 8.59
CA GLN A 60 30.25 15.01 7.70
C GLN A 60 30.25 15.47 6.22
N LEU A 61 31.09 14.86 5.39
CA LEU A 61 31.24 15.17 3.96
C LEU A 61 30.25 14.34 3.12
N TYR A 62 29.46 15.00 2.27
CA TYR A 62 28.68 14.35 1.21
C TYR A 62 29.08 14.93 -0.15
N ARG A 63 29.32 14.04 -1.13
CA ARG A 63 29.69 14.38 -2.50
C ARG A 63 28.43 14.32 -3.37
N ALA A 64 28.06 15.44 -3.98
CA ALA A 64 26.90 15.51 -4.88
C ALA A 64 27.11 14.65 -6.13
N SER A 65 26.06 13.98 -6.59
CA SER A 65 26.03 13.23 -7.85
C SER A 65 25.96 14.18 -9.05
N PRO A 66 26.55 13.82 -10.20
CA PRO A 66 26.52 14.65 -11.40
C PRO A 66 25.10 14.76 -11.99
N PRO A 67 24.78 15.87 -12.69
CA PRO A 67 23.47 16.08 -13.29
C PRO A 67 23.19 15.05 -14.39
N VAL A 68 21.98 14.48 -14.36
CA VAL A 68 21.49 13.54 -15.39
C VAL A 68 21.30 14.29 -16.71
N SER A 69 22.14 13.98 -17.69
CA SER A 69 22.01 14.51 -19.05
C SER A 69 21.02 13.69 -19.89
N ARG A 70 19.75 14.14 -19.97
CA ARG A 70 18.89 13.80 -21.12
C ARG A 70 19.16 14.77 -22.28
N GLY A 71 19.09 14.25 -23.50
CA GLY A 71 19.58 14.84 -24.75
C GLY A 71 18.99 16.19 -25.18
N GLU A 72 19.34 16.58 -26.41
CA GLU A 72 19.24 17.91 -27.00
C GLU A 72 17.83 18.54 -26.94
N GLU A 73 17.60 19.38 -25.92
CA GLU A 73 16.56 20.40 -25.91
C GLU A 73 17.24 21.77 -25.83
N GLN A 74 16.90 22.65 -26.78
CA GLN A 74 17.64 23.87 -27.08
C GLN A 74 17.66 24.94 -25.96
N HIS A 75 16.96 24.76 -24.83
CA HIS A 75 17.14 25.59 -23.63
C HIS A 75 16.90 24.75 -22.36
N LYS A 76 17.90 23.96 -21.97
CA LYS A 76 17.82 23.06 -20.82
C LYS A 76 17.85 23.86 -19.52
N PHE A 77 16.71 23.95 -18.82
CA PHE A 77 16.71 24.30 -17.40
C PHE A 77 17.51 23.22 -16.67
N VAL A 78 18.62 23.61 -16.05
CA VAL A 78 19.40 22.68 -15.24
C VAL A 78 18.94 22.86 -13.80
N GLU A 79 18.46 21.78 -13.20
CA GLU A 79 18.06 21.71 -11.81
C GLU A 79 19.14 21.00 -11.00
N GLY A 80 19.70 21.69 -10.00
CA GLY A 80 20.52 21.08 -8.97
C GLY A 80 19.71 20.97 -7.68
N GLN A 81 19.55 19.76 -7.13
CA GLN A 81 18.87 19.56 -5.85
C GLN A 81 19.89 19.42 -4.72
N PHE A 82 19.73 20.26 -3.69
CA PHE A 82 20.63 20.31 -2.55
C PHE A 82 19.86 19.98 -1.27
N PRO A 83 20.00 18.75 -0.73
CA PRO A 83 19.34 18.38 0.52
C PRO A 83 19.91 19.19 1.69
N ILE A 84 19.06 19.52 2.66
CA ILE A 84 19.45 20.27 3.86
C ILE A 84 18.67 19.76 5.08
N ASP A 85 19.40 19.36 6.10
CA ASP A 85 18.82 18.81 7.33
C ASP A 85 18.36 19.94 8.27
N LEU A 86 17.54 19.58 9.26
CA LEU A 86 16.99 20.52 10.22
C LEU A 86 18.10 21.13 11.08
N GLY A 87 18.01 22.44 11.34
CA GLY A 87 19.04 23.14 12.11
C GLY A 87 20.40 23.19 11.41
N MET A 88 20.44 22.95 10.10
CA MET A 88 21.66 23.03 9.31
C MET A 88 21.67 24.26 8.42
N THR A 89 22.88 24.66 8.08
CA THR A 89 23.19 25.60 7.02
C THR A 89 23.98 24.90 5.94
N ARG A 90 23.77 25.31 4.69
CA ARG A 90 24.51 24.77 3.55
C ARG A 90 24.93 25.92 2.64
N ARG A 91 26.19 25.92 2.21
CA ARG A 91 26.69 26.92 1.26
C ARG A 91 26.74 26.33 -0.13
N ILE A 92 26.13 27.01 -1.09
CA ILE A 92 26.14 26.70 -2.52
C ILE A 92 27.02 27.74 -3.22
N LEU A 93 27.89 27.27 -4.11
CA LEU A 93 28.71 28.09 -4.99
C LEU A 93 28.17 27.99 -6.40
N ILE A 94 27.88 29.13 -7.02
CA ILE A 94 27.49 29.22 -8.42
C ILE A 94 28.59 29.97 -9.15
N ARG A 95 29.34 29.26 -9.98
CA ARG A 95 30.36 29.83 -10.86
C ARG A 95 29.77 30.03 -12.24
N ILE A 96 29.90 31.25 -12.76
CA ILE A 96 29.43 31.65 -14.07
C ILE A 96 30.63 32.10 -14.89
N GLN A 97 30.85 31.46 -16.03
CA GLN A 97 31.88 31.84 -16.99
C GLN A 97 31.23 32.48 -18.23
N SER A 98 31.67 33.67 -18.60
CA SER A 98 31.15 34.42 -19.76
C SER A 98 31.50 33.76 -21.10
N ALA A 99 30.64 33.93 -22.10
CA ALA A 99 30.84 33.41 -23.47
C ALA A 99 31.90 34.17 -24.30
N GLY A 100 32.45 35.29 -23.79
CA GLY A 100 33.38 36.15 -24.52
C GLY A 100 34.83 35.61 -24.61
N PRO A 101 35.67 36.18 -25.49
CA PRO A 101 37.05 35.74 -25.70
C PRO A 101 37.93 35.90 -24.46
N ALA A 102 37.62 36.87 -23.59
CA ALA A 102 38.32 37.11 -22.33
C ALA A 102 37.91 36.14 -21.19
N LYS A 103 36.88 35.29 -21.40
CA LYS A 103 36.37 34.29 -20.45
C LYS A 103 36.43 34.74 -18.98
N SER A 104 35.66 35.77 -18.62
CA SER A 104 35.58 36.21 -17.22
C SER A 104 34.74 35.25 -16.39
N THR A 105 35.19 34.98 -15.16
CA THR A 105 34.50 34.09 -14.22
C THR A 105 33.98 34.88 -13.03
N SER A 106 32.69 34.76 -12.74
CA SER A 106 32.04 35.33 -11.56
C SER A 106 31.54 34.22 -10.65
N THR A 107 31.75 34.35 -9.34
CA THR A 107 31.29 33.36 -8.36
C THR A 107 30.29 34.00 -7.40
N TYR A 108 29.15 33.35 -7.21
CA TYR A 108 28.12 33.72 -6.24
C TYR A 108 28.06 32.66 -5.14
N THR A 109 27.96 33.10 -3.90
CA THR A 109 27.77 32.24 -2.73
C THR A 109 26.34 32.40 -2.23
N VAL A 110 25.62 31.29 -2.08
CA VAL A 110 24.28 31.26 -1.49
C VAL A 110 24.32 30.42 -0.23
N THR A 111 23.99 31.02 0.90
CA THR A 111 23.88 30.35 2.20
C THR A 111 22.43 29.98 2.45
N LEU A 112 22.15 28.70 2.38
CA LEU A 112 20.88 28.12 2.79
C LEU A 112 20.89 27.95 4.30
N SER A 113 19.79 28.31 4.96
CA SER A 113 19.60 28.09 6.39
C SER A 113 18.23 27.46 6.63
N ARG A 114 18.21 26.27 7.21
CA ARG A 114 16.98 25.59 7.61
C ARG A 114 16.87 25.62 9.13
N PRO A 115 15.81 26.20 9.71
CA PRO A 115 15.66 26.26 11.16
C PRO A 115 15.47 24.86 11.74
N GLN A 116 15.83 24.71 13.02
CA GLN A 116 15.48 23.53 13.81
C GLN A 116 14.02 23.61 14.28
N CYS A 117 13.44 22.47 14.63
CA CYS A 117 12.15 22.43 15.30
C CYS A 117 12.24 23.08 16.71
N PRO A 118 11.15 23.71 17.20
CA PRO A 118 11.15 24.36 18.51
C PRO A 118 11.19 23.33 19.65
N ASP A 119 11.76 23.70 20.81
CA ASP A 119 11.98 22.78 21.94
C ASP A 119 10.70 22.08 22.45
N LYS A 120 9.53 22.72 22.33
CA LYS A 120 8.24 22.13 22.73
C LYS A 120 7.75 21.03 21.78
N ARG A 121 8.25 21.02 20.54
CA ARG A 121 7.89 20.07 19.47
C ARG A 121 9.16 19.76 18.68
N PRO A 122 10.11 19.00 19.25
CA PRO A 122 11.46 18.88 18.69
C PRO A 122 11.52 17.95 17.47
N LEU A 123 10.50 17.13 17.22
CA LEU A 123 10.54 16.08 16.21
C LEU A 123 9.90 16.56 14.91
N PHE A 124 10.55 16.33 13.77
CA PHE A 124 9.99 16.66 12.46
C PHE A 124 9.38 15.45 11.75
N ASP A 125 8.16 15.61 11.27
CA ASP A 125 7.46 14.61 10.45
C ASP A 125 7.63 14.95 8.95
N PRO A 126 8.32 14.09 8.16
CA PRO A 126 8.57 14.34 6.74
C PRO A 126 7.31 14.24 5.86
N GLU A 127 6.30 13.47 6.28
CA GLU A 127 5.06 13.30 5.53
C GLU A 127 4.14 14.51 5.73
N LYS A 128 3.98 14.94 6.99
CA LYS A 128 3.15 16.09 7.35
C LYS A 128 3.87 17.43 7.21
N ARG A 129 5.19 17.42 6.95
CA ARG A 129 6.09 18.57 6.78
C ARG A 129 6.05 19.57 7.94
N ARG A 130 5.90 19.07 9.17
CA ARG A 130 5.66 19.87 10.38
C ARG A 130 6.30 19.25 11.62
N CYS A 131 6.55 20.06 12.64
CA CYS A 131 7.12 19.60 13.90
C CYS A 131 6.04 19.13 14.90
N PHE A 132 6.34 18.05 15.62
CA PHE A 132 5.52 17.39 16.62
C PHE A 132 6.28 17.18 17.93
N ASP A 133 5.53 16.97 19.01
CA ASP A 133 6.04 16.55 20.32
C ASP A 133 6.35 15.05 20.37
N SER A 134 5.58 14.25 19.64
CA SER A 134 5.72 12.80 19.53
C SER A 134 5.44 12.33 18.10
N CYS A 135 6.08 11.23 17.69
CA CYS A 135 5.83 10.63 16.38
C CYS A 135 4.50 9.88 16.35
N ASN A 136 3.87 9.84 15.17
CA ASN A 136 2.63 9.09 14.96
C ASN A 136 2.86 7.57 15.08
N GLU A 137 1.77 6.79 15.15
CA GLU A 137 1.88 5.33 15.03
C GLU A 137 2.55 4.92 13.72
N GLY A 138 3.37 3.88 13.78
CA GLY A 138 4.20 3.43 12.66
C GLY A 138 5.50 4.23 12.48
N TYR A 139 5.79 5.19 13.36
CA TYR A 139 7.02 5.97 13.35
C TYR A 139 7.70 5.99 14.74
N PHE A 140 9.00 6.18 14.76
CA PHE A 140 9.80 6.37 15.98
C PHE A 140 10.63 7.65 15.89
N SER A 141 11.02 8.15 17.06
CA SER A 141 11.86 9.34 17.18
C SER A 141 13.31 8.93 17.03
N ASP A 142 13.98 9.41 15.99
CA ASP A 142 15.43 9.28 15.86
C ASP A 142 16.12 10.45 16.60
N PRO A 143 16.89 10.19 17.68
CA PRO A 143 17.58 11.22 18.44
C PRO A 143 18.74 11.87 17.67
N ASP A 144 19.29 11.20 16.66
CA ASP A 144 20.44 11.73 15.89
C ASP A 144 19.97 12.81 14.90
N THR A 145 18.82 12.62 14.27
CA THR A 145 18.26 13.56 13.29
C THR A 145 17.14 14.45 13.83
N ASN A 146 16.58 14.13 15.00
CA ASN A 146 15.34 14.72 15.54
C ASN A 146 14.17 14.64 14.55
N ARG A 147 14.06 13.51 13.84
CA ARG A 147 12.99 13.25 12.87
C ARG A 147 12.17 12.03 13.27
N CYS A 148 10.94 11.99 12.77
CA CYS A 148 10.12 10.80 12.82
C CYS A 148 10.50 9.89 11.65
N GLU A 149 11.11 8.77 11.96
CA GLU A 149 11.46 7.73 11.00
C GLU A 149 10.43 6.61 11.02
N GLN A 150 10.22 5.98 9.87
CA GLN A 150 9.22 4.93 9.75
C GLN A 150 9.70 3.65 10.42
N CYS A 151 8.82 3.00 11.18
CA CYS A 151 9.05 1.66 11.72
C CYS A 151 9.14 0.62 10.60
N ASN A 152 9.62 -0.58 10.94
CA ASN A 152 9.57 -1.73 10.05
C ASN A 152 8.14 -2.06 9.59
N VAL A 153 8.02 -2.79 8.50
CA VAL A 153 6.74 -3.19 7.90
C VAL A 153 5.88 -3.93 8.93
N PHE A 154 4.59 -3.60 8.96
CA PHE A 154 3.58 -4.12 9.90
C PHE A 154 3.80 -3.77 11.38
N CYS A 155 4.84 -3.00 11.71
CA CYS A 155 5.08 -2.51 13.05
C CYS A 155 4.31 -1.21 13.30
N ARG A 156 3.54 -1.18 14.40
CA ARG A 156 2.78 0.00 14.86
C ARG A 156 3.55 0.85 15.85
N ARG A 157 4.41 0.24 16.68
CA ARG A 157 5.24 0.96 17.65
C ARG A 157 6.61 0.33 17.72
N CYS A 158 7.65 1.13 17.53
CA CYS A 158 9.04 0.69 17.58
C CYS A 158 9.92 1.71 18.33
N THR A 159 11.08 1.26 18.80
CA THR A 159 12.14 2.14 19.34
C THR A 159 13.21 2.43 18.30
N SER A 160 13.37 1.52 17.34
CA SER A 160 14.28 1.59 16.20
C SER A 160 13.68 0.81 15.03
N ILE A 161 14.31 0.92 13.86
CA ILE A 161 13.90 0.15 12.67
C ILE A 161 13.96 -1.39 12.88
N LEU A 162 14.78 -1.87 13.82
CA LEU A 162 14.95 -3.31 14.09
C LEU A 162 14.14 -3.79 15.30
N ASP A 163 13.63 -2.89 16.14
CA ASP A 163 13.01 -3.24 17.42
C ASP A 163 11.54 -2.82 17.46
N CYS A 164 10.67 -3.71 16.99
CA CYS A 164 9.23 -3.54 17.07
C CYS A 164 8.68 -4.00 18.43
N LEU A 165 7.99 -3.09 19.11
CA LEU A 165 7.31 -3.35 20.38
C LEU A 165 5.87 -3.86 20.18
N ALA A 166 5.20 -3.41 19.12
CA ALA A 166 3.82 -3.79 18.83
C ALA A 166 3.50 -3.74 17.35
N CYS A 167 2.82 -4.77 16.84
CA CYS A 167 2.31 -4.83 15.47
C CYS A 167 0.98 -4.05 15.33
N TYR A 168 0.54 -3.87 14.08
CA TYR A 168 -0.83 -3.43 13.80
C TYR A 168 -1.87 -4.42 14.34
N ARG A 169 -3.12 -3.97 14.44
CA ARG A 169 -4.24 -4.83 14.82
C ARG A 169 -4.58 -5.75 13.66
N ASP A 170 -5.15 -6.90 14.00
CA ASP A 170 -5.65 -7.85 13.01
C ASP A 170 -6.81 -7.23 12.24
N ASP A 171 -6.81 -7.49 10.93
CA ASP A 171 -7.90 -7.14 10.02
C ASP A 171 -8.67 -8.41 9.63
N ASP A 172 -9.67 -8.29 8.76
CA ASP A 172 -10.51 -9.42 8.31
C ASP A 172 -9.68 -10.49 7.58
N ASP A 173 -8.66 -10.07 6.82
CA ASP A 173 -7.85 -10.95 5.99
C ASP A 173 -6.55 -11.43 6.66
N TYR A 174 -6.05 -10.67 7.65
CA TYR A 174 -4.69 -10.85 8.17
C TYR A 174 -4.58 -10.72 9.68
N THR A 175 -3.76 -11.58 10.27
CA THR A 175 -3.30 -11.49 11.66
C THR A 175 -1.86 -11.01 11.69
N TYR A 176 -1.55 -10.04 12.53
CA TYR A 176 -0.21 -9.47 12.69
C TYR A 176 0.35 -9.81 14.07
N ALA A 177 1.44 -10.57 14.08
CA ALA A 177 2.07 -10.99 15.33
C ALA A 177 3.58 -10.75 15.29
N LEU A 178 4.17 -10.52 16.47
CA LEU A 178 5.62 -10.51 16.62
C LEU A 178 6.19 -11.85 16.17
N SER A 179 7.31 -11.77 15.45
CA SER A 179 8.00 -12.95 14.96
C SER A 179 8.55 -13.77 16.13
N PRO A 180 8.31 -15.10 16.15
CA PRO A 180 8.78 -15.97 17.22
C PRO A 180 10.32 -16.14 17.24
N LYS A 181 11.01 -15.65 16.20
CA LYS A 181 12.47 -15.69 16.12
C LYS A 181 13.15 -14.63 17.00
N GLY A 182 12.39 -13.70 17.59
CA GLY A 182 12.93 -12.65 18.46
C GLY A 182 13.71 -11.57 17.70
N ASP A 183 13.52 -11.46 16.39
CA ASP A 183 14.17 -10.49 15.50
C ASP A 183 13.51 -9.09 15.53
N GLY A 184 12.59 -8.85 16.47
CA GLY A 184 11.90 -7.57 16.60
C GLY A 184 11.04 -7.20 15.38
N SER A 185 10.68 -8.18 14.54
CA SER A 185 9.88 -7.98 13.34
C SER A 185 8.42 -8.45 13.51
N CYS A 186 7.50 -7.86 12.74
CA CYS A 186 6.12 -8.30 12.68
C CYS A 186 5.89 -9.16 11.44
N ARG A 187 5.25 -10.32 11.62
CA ARG A 187 4.82 -11.19 10.52
C ARG A 187 3.31 -11.07 10.31
N ARG A 188 2.90 -11.08 9.04
CA ARG A 188 1.51 -11.26 8.65
C ARG A 188 1.22 -12.75 8.44
N ALA A 189 0.09 -13.22 8.92
CA ALA A 189 -0.47 -14.53 8.62
C ALA A 189 -1.86 -14.34 8.02
N VAL A 190 -2.21 -15.12 7.01
CA VAL A 190 -3.56 -15.09 6.42
C VAL A 190 -4.53 -15.65 7.43
N ARG A 191 -5.63 -14.93 7.68
CA ARG A 191 -6.72 -15.41 8.51
C ARG A 191 -7.68 -16.19 7.62
N HIS A 192 -7.63 -17.51 7.69
CA HIS A 192 -8.61 -18.33 7.01
C HIS A 192 -9.92 -18.29 7.80
N VAL A 193 -10.94 -17.65 7.23
CA VAL A 193 -12.31 -17.61 7.78
C VAL A 193 -12.81 -19.03 8.10
N ALA A 194 -12.41 -20.02 7.29
CA ALA A 194 -12.74 -21.41 7.51
C ALA A 194 -12.21 -21.97 8.84
N ASP A 195 -11.04 -21.54 9.30
CA ASP A 195 -10.43 -22.01 10.56
C ASP A 195 -11.16 -21.42 11.77
N GLU A 196 -11.58 -20.16 11.68
CA GLU A 196 -12.32 -19.48 12.74
C GLU A 196 -13.75 -20.00 12.88
N TYR A 197 -14.46 -20.17 11.76
CA TYR A 197 -15.85 -20.63 11.74
C TYR A 197 -15.98 -22.14 11.56
N GLN A 198 -14.89 -22.90 11.67
CA GLN A 198 -14.90 -24.35 11.49
C GLN A 198 -15.93 -25.02 12.41
N TRP A 199 -16.05 -24.52 13.64
CA TRP A 199 -17.01 -25.01 14.65
C TRP A 199 -18.48 -24.79 14.29
N VAL A 200 -18.79 -23.91 13.34
CA VAL A 200 -20.16 -23.63 12.86
C VAL A 200 -20.40 -24.29 11.49
N ILE A 201 -19.42 -24.19 10.58
CA ILE A 201 -19.53 -24.68 9.21
C ILE A 201 -19.62 -26.22 9.19
N VAL A 202 -18.78 -26.91 9.95
CA VAL A 202 -18.75 -28.38 10.00
C VAL A 202 -20.08 -28.98 10.48
N PRO A 203 -20.66 -28.57 11.62
CA PRO A 203 -21.94 -29.14 12.06
C PRO A 203 -23.11 -28.78 11.14
N LEU A 204 -23.14 -27.59 10.53
CA LEU A 204 -24.17 -27.25 9.54
C LEU A 204 -24.07 -28.13 8.29
N ALA A 205 -22.86 -28.42 7.82
CA ALA A 205 -22.63 -29.33 6.70
C ALA A 205 -23.09 -30.76 7.04
N ILE A 206 -22.77 -31.25 8.24
CA ILE A 206 -23.21 -32.57 8.71
C ILE A 206 -24.74 -32.63 8.82
N LEU A 207 -25.37 -31.60 9.40
CA LEU A 207 -26.83 -31.51 9.49
C LEU A 207 -27.48 -31.56 8.10
N LEU A 208 -26.95 -30.81 7.15
CA LEU A 208 -27.45 -30.78 5.78
C LEU A 208 -27.32 -32.16 5.10
N VAL A 209 -26.20 -32.85 5.27
CA VAL A 209 -26.01 -34.22 4.76
C VAL A 209 -27.02 -35.19 5.40
N VAL A 210 -27.23 -35.11 6.71
CA VAL A 210 -28.22 -35.96 7.40
C VAL A 210 -29.63 -35.70 6.90
N LEU A 211 -30.02 -34.44 6.71
CA LEU A 211 -31.33 -34.08 6.17
C LEU A 211 -31.53 -34.61 4.74
N VAL A 212 -30.51 -34.51 3.89
CA VAL A 212 -30.53 -35.08 2.54
C VAL A 212 -30.68 -36.60 2.59
N MET A 213 -29.93 -37.28 3.45
CA MET A 213 -30.03 -38.74 3.61
C MET A 213 -31.42 -39.17 4.10
N VAL A 214 -31.97 -38.51 5.12
CA VAL A 214 -33.33 -38.79 5.61
C VAL A 214 -34.37 -38.52 4.53
N GLY A 215 -34.21 -37.44 3.75
CA GLY A 215 -35.07 -37.13 2.61
C GLY A 215 -35.05 -38.22 1.54
N LEU A 216 -33.86 -38.70 1.16
CA LEU A 216 -33.70 -39.79 0.18
C LEU A 216 -34.30 -41.11 0.69
N PHE A 217 -34.05 -41.47 1.96
CA PHE A 217 -34.65 -42.66 2.56
C PHE A 217 -36.18 -42.58 2.64
N GLY A 218 -36.70 -41.43 3.07
CA GLY A 218 -38.14 -41.18 3.11
C GLY A 218 -38.79 -41.25 1.73
N PHE A 219 -38.14 -40.67 0.72
CA PHE A 219 -38.59 -40.70 -0.66
C PHE A 219 -38.60 -42.13 -1.23
N LEU A 220 -37.52 -42.89 -1.03
CA LEU A 220 -37.45 -44.30 -1.46
C LEU A 220 -38.50 -45.16 -0.76
N PHE A 221 -38.69 -44.98 0.55
CA PHE A 221 -39.72 -45.71 1.30
C PHE A 221 -41.13 -45.37 0.81
N PHE A 222 -41.40 -44.08 0.57
CA PHE A 222 -42.67 -43.65 -0.01
C PHE A 222 -42.88 -44.25 -1.40
N PHE A 223 -41.89 -44.19 -2.28
CA PHE A 223 -41.96 -44.78 -3.61
C PHE A 223 -42.18 -46.30 -3.58
N MET A 224 -41.47 -47.03 -2.71
CA MET A 224 -41.67 -48.46 -2.55
C MET A 224 -43.07 -48.79 -2.02
N ARG A 225 -43.57 -48.01 -1.06
CA ARG A 225 -44.91 -48.21 -0.50
C ARG A 225 -46.01 -47.84 -1.49
N TRP A 226 -45.82 -46.78 -2.27
CA TRP A 226 -46.71 -46.37 -3.36
C TRP A 226 -46.74 -47.41 -4.48
N ARG A 227 -45.58 -47.89 -4.94
CA ARG A 227 -45.48 -48.98 -5.93
C ARG A 227 -46.13 -50.27 -5.43
N LYS A 228 -45.91 -50.63 -4.16
CA LYS A 228 -46.57 -51.80 -3.56
C LYS A 228 -48.08 -51.64 -3.62
N ARG A 229 -48.62 -50.48 -3.22
CA ARG A 229 -50.07 -50.22 -3.28
C ARG A 229 -50.65 -50.38 -4.69
N GLN A 230 -49.97 -49.84 -5.70
CA GLN A 230 -50.41 -49.98 -7.10
C GLN A 230 -50.44 -51.44 -7.56
N ILE A 231 -49.45 -52.25 -7.17
CA ILE A 231 -49.44 -53.69 -7.48
C ILE A 231 -50.61 -54.42 -6.78
N TRP A 232 -50.95 -54.06 -5.54
CA TRP A 232 -52.10 -54.65 -4.85
C TRP A 232 -53.44 -54.25 -5.50
N GLU A 233 -53.59 -53.00 -5.93
CA GLU A 233 -54.79 -52.54 -6.64
C GLU A 233 -54.96 -53.31 -7.97
N GLN A 234 -53.88 -53.52 -8.73
CA GLN A 234 -53.92 -54.31 -9.96
C GLN A 234 -54.22 -55.81 -9.73
N TYR A 235 -53.67 -56.42 -8.67
CA TYR A 235 -53.91 -57.83 -8.35
C TYR A 235 -55.37 -58.10 -7.93
N TYR A 236 -56.00 -57.16 -7.20
CA TYR A 236 -57.41 -57.28 -6.83
C TYR A 236 -58.35 -57.06 -8.03
N GLU A 237 -58.02 -56.16 -8.97
CA GLU A 237 -58.80 -56.01 -10.21
C GLU A 237 -58.75 -57.25 -11.10
N ASP A 238 -57.58 -57.91 -11.22
CA ASP A 238 -57.45 -59.16 -11.98
C ASP A 238 -58.24 -60.32 -11.31
N ASP A 239 -58.18 -60.47 -9.98
CA ASP A 239 -58.94 -61.49 -9.24
C ASP A 239 -60.47 -61.25 -9.34
N ASP A 240 -60.92 -59.99 -9.26
CA ASP A 240 -62.34 -59.65 -9.41
C ASP A 240 -62.86 -59.90 -10.84
N GLU A 241 -62.03 -59.69 -11.88
CA GLU A 241 -62.36 -60.05 -13.27
C GLU A 241 -62.44 -61.56 -13.48
N GLU A 242 -61.54 -62.34 -12.87
CA GLU A 242 -61.54 -63.81 -12.96
C GLU A 242 -62.76 -64.42 -12.26
N GLU A 243 -63.16 -63.87 -11.09
CA GLU A 243 -64.36 -64.29 -10.35
C GLU A 243 -65.67 -63.88 -11.08
N LEU A 244 -65.71 -62.74 -11.75
CA LEU A 244 -66.84 -62.31 -12.58
C LEU A 244 -67.04 -63.19 -13.83
N LEU A 245 -65.96 -63.66 -14.44
CA LEU A 245 -65.98 -64.56 -15.61
C LEU A 245 -66.47 -65.97 -15.26
N ASP A 246 -66.24 -66.44 -14.03
CA ASP A 246 -66.73 -67.74 -13.55
C ASP A 246 -68.20 -67.71 -13.11
N TYR A 247 -68.73 -66.55 -12.68
CA TYR A 247 -70.11 -66.42 -12.22
C TYR A 247 -71.14 -66.18 -13.35
N TYR A 248 -70.73 -65.59 -14.49
CA TYR A 248 -71.57 -65.37 -15.68
C TYR A 248 -70.93 -65.96 -16.96
N PRO A 249 -71.19 -67.25 -17.28
CA PRO A 249 -70.52 -67.92 -18.40
C PRO A 249 -70.90 -67.38 -19.79
N ASP A 250 -72.02 -66.67 -19.91
CA ASP A 250 -72.50 -66.09 -21.18
C ASP A 250 -71.70 -64.83 -21.60
N HIS A 251 -70.87 -64.27 -20.70
CA HIS A 251 -70.03 -63.11 -20.99
C HIS A 251 -68.69 -63.47 -21.65
N ARG A 252 -68.27 -64.75 -21.54
CA ARG A 252 -66.99 -65.23 -22.07
C ARG A 252 -66.93 -65.18 -23.59
N ASP A 253 -68.06 -65.46 -24.24
CA ASP A 253 -68.17 -65.46 -25.69
C ASP A 253 -68.26 -64.03 -26.27
N ALA A 254 -68.75 -63.06 -25.49
CA ALA A 254 -68.81 -61.65 -25.90
C ALA A 254 -67.42 -60.98 -25.91
N VAL A 255 -66.52 -61.35 -24.99
CA VAL A 255 -65.17 -60.78 -24.91
C VAL A 255 -64.23 -61.41 -25.96
N ALA A 256 -64.37 -62.71 -26.24
CA ALA A 256 -63.60 -63.39 -27.29
C ALA A 256 -63.89 -62.86 -28.71
N LEU A 257 -65.10 -62.33 -28.95
CA LEU A 257 -65.45 -61.70 -30.24
C LEU A 257 -64.89 -60.28 -30.40
N ALA A 258 -64.59 -59.58 -29.30
CA ALA A 258 -64.05 -58.22 -29.34
C ALA A 258 -62.51 -58.17 -29.51
N SER A 259 -61.78 -59.20 -29.08
CA SER A 259 -60.31 -59.25 -29.17
C SER A 259 -59.77 -59.92 -30.45
N GLY A 260 -60.67 -60.39 -31.33
CA GLY A 260 -60.34 -61.01 -32.62
C GLY A 260 -60.36 -60.09 -33.85
N GLN A 261 -60.53 -58.77 -33.67
CA GLN A 261 -60.42 -57.79 -34.76
C GLN A 261 -59.58 -56.58 -34.30
N GLY A 262 -58.32 -56.54 -34.72
CA GLY A 262 -57.39 -55.43 -34.48
C GLY A 262 -55.94 -55.86 -34.55
#